data_AF-A0A1Z4GFB0-F1
#
_entry.id   AF-A0A1Z4GFB0-F1
#
_cell.length_a   1.000
_cell.length_b   1.000
_cell.length_c   1.000
_cell.angle_alpha   90.00
_cell.angle_beta   90.00
_cell.angle_gamma   90.00
#
_symmetry.space_group_name_H-M   'P 1'
#
loop_
_entity.id
_entity.type
_entity.pdbx_description
1 polymer ?
#
loop_
_entity_poly.entity_id
_entity_poly.type
_entity_poly.pdbx_seq_one_letter_code
_entity_poly.pdbx_strand_id
1 'polypeptide(L)' 'MMAQSKLEQYLSEDSTTSIRNPHREPIKHILMGSAKAVTSTIHHLQMNGYASVGDWSPLLPTANPDEVMSILIRQILMQ' A
#
# COMPACT_ATOMS: atom_id res chain seq x y z
N MET A 1 -27.37 16.00 -39.75
CA MET A 1 -26.38 14.90 -39.59
C MET A 1 -25.02 15.37 -39.04
N MET A 2 -24.95 16.48 -38.27
CA MET A 2 -23.69 16.99 -37.69
C MET A 2 -23.58 16.80 -36.17
N ALA A 3 -24.70 16.61 -35.46
CA ALA A 3 -24.69 16.45 -34.01
C ALA A 3 -24.17 15.07 -33.56
N GLN A 4 -24.43 14.01 -34.34
CA GLN A 4 -23.95 12.66 -34.06
C GLN A 4 -22.43 12.55 -34.18
N SER A 5 -21.80 13.15 -35.20
CA SER A 5 -20.35 13.04 -35.36
C SER A 5 -19.58 13.73 -34.23
N LYS A 6 -20.14 14.80 -33.66
CA LYS A 6 -19.55 15.51 -32.53
C LYS A 6 -19.64 14.70 -31.23
N LEU A 7 -20.74 13.98 -31.02
CA LEU A 7 -20.92 13.10 -29.85
C LEU A 7 -20.03 11.84 -29.94
N GLU A 8 -19.91 11.24 -31.14
CA GLU A 8 -19.01 10.12 -31.41
C GLU A 8 -17.53 10.52 -31.23
N GLN A 9 -17.18 11.76 -31.59
CA GLN A 9 -15.84 12.29 -31.36
C GLN A 9 -15.54 12.46 -29.85
N TYR A 10 -16.50 12.93 -29.05
CA TYR A 10 -16.37 13.00 -27.58
C TYR A 10 -16.24 11.62 -26.92
N LEU A 11 -16.88 10.58 -27.46
CA LEU A 11 -16.76 9.20 -26.96
C LEU A 11 -15.45 8.52 -27.39
N SER A 12 -14.86 8.96 -28.52
CA SER A 12 -13.61 8.41 -29.06
C SER A 12 -12.35 9.01 -28.39
N GLU A 13 -12.44 10.23 -27.85
CA GLU A 13 -11.30 10.89 -27.18
C GLU A 13 -11.04 10.35 -25.75
N ASP A 14 -12.00 9.66 -25.12
CA ASP A 14 -11.86 9.11 -23.76
C ASP A 14 -11.10 7.77 -23.69
N SER A 15 -10.74 7.17 -24.84
CA SER A 15 -10.21 5.80 -24.90
C SER A 15 -8.75 5.66 -25.35
N THR A 16 -7.98 6.75 -25.48
CA THR A 16 -6.56 6.66 -25.91
C THR A 16 -5.51 7.20 -24.93
N THR A 17 -5.91 7.73 -23.78
CA THR A 17 -4.99 7.76 -22.62
C THR A 17 -5.35 6.61 -21.70
N SER A 18 -4.97 5.39 -22.12
CA SER A 18 -4.57 4.37 -21.14
C SER A 18 -3.37 4.96 -20.41
N ILE A 19 -3.65 5.81 -19.41
CA ILE A 19 -2.72 6.11 -18.34
C ILE A 19 -2.31 4.73 -17.88
N ARG A 20 -1.10 4.32 -18.23
CA ARG A 20 -0.52 3.05 -17.79
C ARG A 20 -0.56 3.13 -16.28
N ASN A 21 -1.62 2.58 -15.69
CA ASN A 21 -1.82 2.62 -14.26
C ASN A 21 -0.62 1.85 -13.73
N PRO A 22 0.34 2.54 -13.10
CA PRO A 22 1.64 1.95 -12.94
C PRO A 22 1.45 0.78 -11.98
N HIS A 23 1.90 -0.40 -12.39
CA HIS A 23 1.48 -1.66 -11.78
C HIS A 23 1.83 -1.63 -10.30
N ARG A 24 0.81 -1.75 -9.46
CA ARG A 24 0.96 -1.79 -8.01
C ARG A 24 0.69 -3.20 -7.52
N GLU A 25 1.60 -3.69 -6.69
CA GLU A 25 1.45 -4.99 -6.05
C GLU A 25 1.38 -4.86 -4.51
N PRO A 26 0.52 -5.66 -3.85
CA PRO A 26 0.51 -5.72 -2.40
C PRO A 26 1.74 -6.46 -1.88
N ILE A 27 2.45 -5.86 -0.93
CA ILE A 27 3.47 -6.52 -0.11
C ILE A 27 3.06 -6.53 1.36
N LYS A 28 3.44 -7.60 2.07
CA LYS A 28 3.31 -7.70 3.52
C LYS A 28 4.68 -7.49 4.16
N HIS A 29 4.80 -6.50 5.03
CA HIS A 29 5.92 -6.35 5.94
C HIS A 29 5.56 -7.03 7.25
N ILE A 30 6.43 -7.91 7.73
CA ILE A 30 6.24 -8.62 8.99
C ILE A 30 7.42 -8.25 9.88
N LEU A 31 7.15 -7.56 10.98
CA LEU A 31 8.13 -7.34 12.04
C LEU A 31 7.91 -8.42 13.09
N MET A 32 8.98 -9.10 13.51
CA MET A 32 8.97 -10.07 14.59
C MET A 32 10.12 -9.79 15.56
N GLY A 33 9.87 -9.94 16.85
CA GLY A 33 10.86 -9.74 17.90
C GLY A 33 10.18 -9.42 19.24
N SER A 34 10.93 -8.88 20.20
CA SER A 34 10.32 -8.41 21.45
C SER A 34 9.33 -7.27 21.19
N ALA A 35 8.32 -7.14 22.05
CA ALA A 35 7.33 -6.06 21.94
C ALA A 35 7.99 -4.67 21.86
N LYS A 36 9.04 -4.44 22.67
CA LYS A 36 9.81 -3.19 22.64
C LYS A 36 10.50 -2.97 21.29
N ALA A 37 11.13 -3.99 20.72
CA ALA A 37 11.82 -3.88 19.43
C ALA A 37 10.83 -3.61 18.28
N VAL A 38 9.71 -4.32 18.25
CA VAL A 38 8.66 -4.14 17.22
C VAL A 38 8.07 -2.74 17.31
N THR A 39 7.63 -2.29 18.49
CA THR A 39 7.05 -0.94 18.66
C THR A 39 8.06 0.17 18.35
N SER A 40 9.32 0.03 18.78
CA SER A 40 10.37 1.02 18.46
C SER A 40 10.62 1.11 16.96
N THR A 41 10.61 -0.02 16.26
CA THR A 41 10.79 -0.09 14.80
C THR A 41 9.61 0.57 14.07
N ILE A 42 8.38 0.33 14.50
CA ILE A 42 7.17 0.99 13.94
C ILE A 42 7.28 2.51 14.08
N HIS A 43 7.65 3.02 15.25
CA HIS A 43 7.83 4.46 15.44
C HIS A 43 8.96 5.03 14.58
N HIS A 44 10.07 4.31 14.44
CA HIS A 44 11.17 4.71 13.56
C HIS A 44 10.71 4.80 12.09
N LEU A 45 9.97 3.80 11.61
CA LEU A 45 9.41 3.79 10.26
C LEU A 45 8.39 4.92 10.06
N GLN A 46 7.61 5.28 11.08
CA GLN A 46 6.74 6.46 11.02
C GLN A 46 7.54 7.76 10.90
N MET A 47 8.57 7.95 11.74
CA MET A 47 9.40 9.15 11.70
C MET A 47 10.10 9.34 10.36
N ASN A 48 10.45 8.23 9.69
CA ASN A 48 11.05 8.25 8.35
C ASN A 48 10.01 8.38 7.21
N GLY A 49 8.72 8.57 7.53
CA GLY A 49 7.66 8.72 6.55
C GLY A 49 7.29 7.43 5.81
N TYR A 50 7.70 6.28 6.32
CA TYR A 50 7.39 5.00 5.70
C TYR A 50 5.91 4.66 5.87
N ALA A 51 5.42 4.47 7.10
CA ALA A 51 4.02 4.16 7.38
C ALA A 51 3.61 4.71 8.75
N SER A 52 2.33 5.04 8.94
CA SER A 52 1.81 5.51 10.24
C SER A 52 1.72 4.35 11.22
N VAL A 53 1.84 4.60 12.53
CA VAL A 53 1.63 3.56 13.56
C VAL A 53 0.29 2.83 13.38
N GLY A 54 -0.78 3.55 13.02
CA GLY A 54 -2.11 2.96 12.82
C GLY A 54 -2.26 2.06 11.59
N ASP A 55 -1.29 2.06 10.68
CA ASP A 55 -1.32 1.21 9.48
C ASP A 55 -0.90 -0.24 9.77
N TRP A 56 -0.26 -0.45 10.92
CA TRP A 56 0.20 -1.76 11.38
C TRP A 56 -0.88 -2.49 12.16
N SER A 57 -0.91 -3.82 12.07
CA SER A 57 -1.76 -4.64 12.93
C SER A 57 -1.38 -4.46 14.40
N PRO A 58 -2.30 -4.71 15.34
CA PRO A 58 -1.94 -4.91 16.74
C PRO A 58 -0.82 -5.95 16.89
N LEU A 59 -0.06 -5.88 17.98
CA LEU A 59 0.93 -6.90 18.32
C LEU A 59 0.22 -8.24 18.53
N LEU A 60 0.66 -9.27 17.82
CA LEU A 60 0.16 -10.63 17.93
C LEU A 60 1.25 -11.53 18.50
N PRO A 61 0.94 -12.46 19.43
CA PRO A 61 1.92 -13.44 19.88
C PRO A 61 2.33 -14.36 18.73
N THR A 62 3.58 -14.85 18.76
CA THR A 62 4.03 -15.91 17.86
C THR A 62 4.08 -17.25 18.59
N ALA A 63 4.62 -18.29 17.94
CA ALA A 63 4.89 -19.57 18.59
C ALA A 63 6.06 -19.49 19.59
N ASN A 64 6.89 -18.44 19.53
CA ASN A 64 8.03 -18.27 20.41
C ASN A 64 7.63 -17.43 21.64
N PRO A 65 7.97 -17.86 22.86
CA PRO A 65 7.81 -17.04 24.05
C PRO A 65 8.52 -15.70 23.91
N ASP A 66 7.92 -14.64 24.46
CA ASP A 66 8.43 -13.26 24.45
C ASP A 66 8.63 -12.62 23.07
N GLU A 67 8.17 -13.29 22.00
CA GLU A 67 8.15 -12.76 20.65
C GLU A 67 6.73 -12.38 20.24
N VAL A 68 6.62 -11.21 19.63
CA VAL A 68 5.40 -10.73 19.00
C VAL A 68 5.68 -10.39 17.55
N MET A 69 4.61 -10.33 16.77
CA MET A 69 4.64 -9.84 15.41
C MET A 69 3.64 -8.71 15.17
N SER A 70 3.94 -7.89 14.17
CA SER A 70 2.99 -6.92 13.60
C SER A 70 3.13 -6.87 12.09
N ILE A 71 2.01 -6.72 11.41
CA ILE A 71 1.91 -6.85 9.95
C ILE A 71 1.43 -5.52 9.36
N LEU A 72 2.11 -5.07 8.31
CA LEU A 72 1.71 -3.94 7.47
C LEU A 72 1.53 -4.41 6.03
N ILE A 73 0.42 -4.04 5.40
CA ILE A 73 0.15 -4.34 3.99
C ILE A 73 0.19 -3.04 3.19
N ARG A 74 0.99 -2.98 2.11
CA ARG A 74 1.10 -1.78 1.26
C ARG A 74 1.06 -2.13 -0.22
N GLN A 75 0.53 -1.22 -1.01
CA GLN A 75 0.62 -1.24 -2.47
C GLN A 75 1.92 -0.56 -2.90
N ILE A 76 2.85 -1.30 -3.49
CA ILE A 76 4.14 -0.78 -3.97
C ILE A 76 4.10 -0.64 -5.47
N LEU A 77 4.62 0.48 -5.95
CA LEU A 77 4.80 0.72 -7.37
C LEU A 77 5.94 -0.15 -7.90
N MET A 78 5.66 -0.98 -8.90
CA MET A 78 6.69 -1.73 -9.59
C MET A 78 7.44 -0.83 -10.58
N GLN A 79 8.77 -0.94 -10.58
CA GLN A 79 9.68 -0.20 -11.46
C GLN A 79 10.03 -1.02 -12.71
#